data_AF-A0AA39SST1-F1
#
_entry.id   AF-A0AA39SST1-F1
#
_cell.length_a   1.000
_cell.length_b   1.000
_cell.length_c   1.000
_cell.angle_alpha   90.00
_cell.angle_beta   90.00
_cell.angle_gamma   90.00
#
_symmetry.space_group_name_H-M   'P 1'
#
loop_
_entity.id
_entity.type
_entity.pdbx_description
1 polymer ?
#
loop_
_entity_poly.entity_id
_entity_poly.type
_entity_poly.pdbx_seq_one_letter_code
_entity_poly.pdbx_strand_id
1 'polypeptide(L)'
;MDKFPALNGQSVLLAVLQFPAGTTNPPHTHPRSAELLFLVDGSLEVGFVDTTNKLFSQTLQAGDMFVFPKGLVHFQYNADAQKPAIAFSAYGSANAGTVSLPVTLFTTSIDDMILAKAFKTNVATIQALKAGLTPKP
;
A
#
# COMPACT_ATOMS: atom_id res chain seq x y z
N MET A 1 15.32 4.76 5.81
CA MET A 1 16.27 5.77 5.30
C MET A 1 17.58 5.48 6.01
N ASP A 2 18.68 5.07 5.40
CA ASP A 2 19.03 4.96 3.98
C ASP A 2 19.63 3.58 3.72
N LYS A 3 18.83 2.66 3.17
CA LYS A 3 19.33 1.30 2.87
C LYS A 3 20.32 1.31 1.69
N PHE A 4 20.32 2.37 0.89
CA PHE A 4 21.25 2.53 -0.23
C PHE A 4 21.54 4.02 -0.51
N PRO A 5 22.49 4.65 0.22
CA PRO A 5 22.76 6.08 0.12
C PRO A 5 23.14 6.60 -1.28
N ALA A 6 23.69 5.73 -2.13
CA ALA A 6 24.05 6.07 -3.52
C ALA A 6 22.85 6.49 -4.39
N LEU A 7 21.62 6.21 -3.95
CA LEU A 7 20.39 6.64 -4.64
C LEU A 7 20.08 8.13 -4.41
N ASN A 8 20.69 8.79 -3.42
CA ASN A 8 20.46 10.19 -3.13
C ASN A 8 20.83 11.06 -4.34
N GLY A 9 19.87 11.88 -4.80
CA GLY A 9 20.00 12.71 -6.00
C GLY A 9 19.78 12.00 -7.34
N GLN A 10 19.57 10.67 -7.36
CA GLN A 10 19.37 9.89 -8.60
C GLN A 10 17.90 9.73 -9.00
N SER A 11 16.97 10.15 -8.13
CA SER A 11 15.52 10.04 -8.36
C SER A 11 15.04 8.63 -8.71
N VAL A 12 15.69 7.62 -8.14
CA VAL A 12 15.32 6.21 -8.33
C VAL A 12 15.37 5.46 -7.01
N LEU A 13 14.39 4.61 -6.79
CA LEU A 13 14.34 3.64 -5.71
C LEU A 13 13.74 2.35 -6.25
N LEU A 14 14.24 1.21 -5.77
CA LEU A 14 13.68 -0.11 -6.02
C LEU A 14 13.36 -0.78 -4.68
N ALA A 15 12.19 -1.40 -4.59
CA ALA A 15 11.81 -2.29 -3.51
C ALA A 15 11.54 -3.69 -4.06
N VAL A 16 11.98 -4.71 -3.33
CA VAL A 16 11.53 -6.08 -3.53
C VAL A 16 10.39 -6.34 -2.56
N LEU A 17 9.23 -6.71 -3.10
CA LEU A 17 8.04 -7.01 -2.34
C LEU A 17 7.79 -8.52 -2.38
N GLN A 18 7.60 -9.11 -1.21
CA GLN A 18 7.21 -10.51 -1.06
C GLN A 18 5.84 -10.53 -0.40
N PHE A 19 4.90 -11.22 -1.04
CA PHE A 19 3.55 -11.39 -0.57
C PHE A 19 3.33 -12.86 -0.24
N PRO A 20 3.43 -13.28 1.03
CA PRO A 20 2.99 -14.61 1.42
C PRO A 20 1.53 -14.87 1.02
N ALA A 21 1.15 -16.15 0.96
CA ALA A 21 -0.20 -16.56 0.64
C ALA A 21 -1.26 -15.84 1.50
N GLY A 22 -2.31 -15.33 0.86
CA GLY A 22 -3.42 -14.63 1.53
C GLY A 22 -3.08 -13.28 2.14
N THR A 23 -1.90 -12.70 1.88
CA THR A 23 -1.49 -11.42 2.47
C THR A 23 -1.81 -10.22 1.59
N THR A 24 -1.97 -9.05 2.22
CA THR A 24 -2.18 -7.77 1.56
C THR A 24 -1.06 -6.79 1.90
N ASN A 25 -0.67 -5.98 0.92
CA ASN A 25 -0.13 -4.67 1.21
C ASN A 25 -1.33 -3.69 1.23
N PRO A 26 -1.73 -3.22 2.43
CA PRO A 26 -3.01 -2.54 2.62
C PRO A 26 -3.07 -1.24 1.83
N PRO A 27 -4.28 -0.63 1.67
CA PRO A 27 -4.42 0.65 0.99
C PRO A 27 -3.42 1.70 1.48
N HIS A 28 -2.60 2.21 0.56
CA HIS A 28 -1.54 3.17 0.84
C HIS A 28 -1.31 4.13 -0.32
N THR A 29 -0.46 5.13 -0.12
CA THR A 29 -0.05 6.08 -1.15
C THR A 29 1.41 6.48 -1.02
N HIS A 30 2.01 6.87 -2.15
CA HIS A 30 3.35 7.43 -2.25
C HIS A 30 3.28 8.93 -2.59
N PRO A 31 3.47 9.83 -1.62
CA PRO A 31 3.30 11.27 -1.85
C PRO A 31 4.37 11.86 -2.77
N ARG A 32 5.52 11.20 -2.93
CA ARG A 32 6.67 11.74 -3.68
C ARG A 32 7.00 10.98 -4.95
N SER A 33 6.25 9.96 -5.34
CA SER A 33 6.53 9.18 -6.56
C SER A 33 5.30 8.46 -7.10
N ALA A 34 5.25 8.25 -8.42
CA ALA A 34 4.51 7.13 -8.99
C ALA A 34 5.27 5.83 -8.72
N GLU A 35 4.58 4.70 -8.77
CA GLU A 35 5.17 3.37 -8.65
C GLU A 35 4.92 2.58 -9.93
N LEU A 36 5.96 1.92 -10.44
CA LEU A 36 5.86 0.91 -11.49
C LEU A 36 6.19 -0.45 -10.88
N LEU A 37 5.19 -1.32 -10.81
CA LEU A 37 5.31 -2.66 -10.28
C LEU A 37 5.46 -3.67 -11.41
N PHE A 38 6.43 -4.58 -11.30
CA PHE A 38 6.64 -5.72 -12.17
C PHE A 38 6.53 -7.00 -11.36
N LEU A 39 5.61 -7.90 -11.74
CA LEU A 39 5.42 -9.17 -11.06
C LEU A 39 6.39 -10.21 -11.62
N VAL A 40 7.23 -10.77 -10.76
CA VAL A 40 8.29 -11.71 -11.16
C VAL A 40 7.82 -13.15 -11.02
N ASP A 41 7.05 -13.44 -9.97
CA ASP A 41 6.57 -14.78 -9.66
C ASP A 41 5.20 -14.72 -8.96
N GLY A 42 4.39 -15.75 -9.16
CA GLY A 42 3.06 -15.90 -8.58
C GLY A 42 1.95 -15.14 -9.35
N SER A 43 0.88 -14.83 -8.62
CA SER A 43 -0.29 -14.08 -9.08
C SER A 43 -0.62 -13.01 -8.05
N LEU A 44 -0.96 -11.80 -8.49
CA LEU A 44 -1.17 -10.67 -7.58
C LEU A 44 -2.34 -9.80 -8.04
N GLU A 45 -3.34 -9.62 -7.19
CA GLU A 45 -4.39 -8.63 -7.42
C GLU A 45 -3.86 -7.25 -7.04
N VAL A 46 -4.00 -6.30 -7.94
CA VAL A 46 -3.57 -4.92 -7.73
C VAL A 46 -4.67 -3.95 -8.12
N GLY A 47 -4.68 -2.77 -7.51
CA GLY A 47 -5.56 -1.71 -7.97
C GLY A 47 -5.28 -0.35 -7.34
N PHE A 48 -5.75 0.70 -8.00
CA PHE A 48 -5.77 2.06 -7.49
C PHE A 48 -7.13 2.71 -7.67
N VAL A 49 -7.40 3.72 -6.84
CA VAL A 49 -8.60 4.55 -6.91
C VAL A 49 -8.22 5.94 -7.41
N ASP A 50 -8.87 6.41 -8.47
CA ASP A 50 -8.64 7.75 -9.02
C ASP A 50 -9.39 8.85 -8.24
N THR A 51 -9.20 10.10 -8.66
CA THR A 51 -9.83 11.26 -8.03
C THR A 51 -11.35 11.35 -8.24
N THR A 52 -11.92 10.49 -9.09
CA THR A 52 -13.37 10.35 -9.29
C THR A 52 -13.97 9.21 -8.45
N ASN A 53 -13.14 8.58 -7.59
CA ASN A 53 -13.45 7.37 -6.83
C ASN A 53 -13.68 6.12 -7.70
N LYS A 54 -13.15 6.10 -8.92
CA LYS A 54 -13.20 4.92 -9.78
C LYS A 54 -12.04 3.98 -9.46
N LEU A 55 -12.38 2.72 -9.23
CA LEU A 55 -11.39 1.64 -9.08
C LEU A 55 -10.89 1.20 -10.46
N PHE A 56 -9.56 1.12 -10.59
CA PHE A 56 -8.86 0.43 -11.67
C PHE A 56 -8.09 -0.72 -11.05
N SER A 57 -8.38 -1.95 -11.47
CA SER A 57 -7.77 -3.15 -10.88
C SER A 57 -7.51 -4.22 -11.91
N GLN A 58 -6.53 -5.08 -11.63
CA GLN A 58 -6.17 -6.22 -12.46
C GLN A 58 -5.57 -7.35 -11.60
N THR A 59 -5.76 -8.59 -12.03
CA THR A 59 -5.00 -9.74 -11.52
C THR A 59 -3.79 -9.95 -12.42
N LEU A 60 -2.60 -9.64 -11.92
CA LEU A 60 -1.34 -9.80 -12.63
C LEU A 60 -0.87 -11.26 -12.58
N GLN A 61 -0.25 -11.72 -13.66
CA GLN A 61 0.55 -12.94 -13.73
C GLN A 61 2.04 -12.60 -13.84
N ALA A 62 2.91 -13.57 -13.59
CA ALA A 62 4.35 -13.35 -13.76
C ALA A 62 4.70 -12.80 -15.16
N GLY A 63 5.47 -11.72 -15.19
CA GLY A 63 5.79 -10.95 -16.40
C GLY A 63 4.91 -9.71 -16.62
N ASP A 64 3.78 -9.59 -15.93
CA ASP A 64 2.92 -8.42 -16.06
C ASP A 64 3.45 -7.20 -15.28
N MET A 65 3.04 -6.02 -15.73
CA MET A 65 3.35 -4.73 -15.11
C MET A 65 2.10 -3.94 -14.80
N PHE A 66 2.17 -3.11 -13.76
CA PHE A 66 1.10 -2.19 -13.38
C PHE A 66 1.68 -0.87 -12.86
N VAL A 67 1.04 0.24 -13.21
CA VAL A 67 1.44 1.59 -12.76
C VAL A 67 0.45 2.13 -11.74
N PHE A 68 0.98 2.60 -10.61
CA PHE A 68 0.23 3.35 -9.61
C PHE A 68 0.60 4.85 -9.74
N PRO A 69 -0.33 5.71 -10.20
CA PRO A 69 -0.04 7.13 -10.34
C PRO A 69 0.32 7.79 -9.00
N LYS A 70 1.22 8.78 -9.05
CA LYS A 70 1.72 9.49 -7.88
C LYS A 70 0.58 9.99 -6.99
N GLY A 71 0.66 9.69 -5.70
CA GLY A 71 -0.29 10.19 -4.70
C GLY A 71 -1.64 9.47 -4.67
N LEU A 72 -1.97 8.59 -5.62
CA LEU A 72 -3.23 7.85 -5.59
C LEU A 72 -3.18 6.68 -4.62
N VAL A 73 -4.34 6.41 -4.00
CA VAL A 73 -4.51 5.27 -3.09
C VAL A 73 -4.52 4.00 -3.90
N HIS A 74 -3.70 3.03 -3.51
CA HIS A 74 -3.60 1.73 -4.16
C HIS A 74 -3.29 0.62 -3.16
N PHE A 75 -3.43 -0.62 -3.62
CA PHE A 75 -3.24 -1.83 -2.81
C PHE A 75 -2.69 -2.97 -3.67
N GLN A 76 -2.16 -3.99 -2.99
CA GLN A 76 -1.90 -5.29 -3.58
C GLN A 76 -2.41 -6.40 -2.65
N TYR A 77 -2.87 -7.50 -3.23
CA TYR A 77 -3.38 -8.65 -2.50
C TYR A 77 -2.97 -9.94 -3.20
N ASN A 78 -2.29 -10.83 -2.47
CA ASN A 78 -2.04 -12.18 -2.93
C ASN A 78 -3.22 -13.07 -2.53
N ALA A 79 -4.13 -13.30 -3.48
CA ALA A 79 -5.31 -14.15 -3.28
C ALA A 79 -4.99 -15.66 -3.31
N ASP A 80 -3.76 -16.06 -3.68
CA ASP A 80 -3.36 -17.46 -3.63
C ASP A 80 -3.28 -17.93 -2.17
N ALA A 81 -3.91 -19.06 -1.88
CA ALA A 81 -4.02 -19.62 -0.53
C ALA A 81 -2.76 -20.38 -0.08
N GLN A 82 -1.82 -20.66 -0.98
CA GLN A 82 -0.65 -21.50 -0.67
C GLN A 82 0.67 -20.91 -1.17
N LYS A 83 0.66 -20.24 -2.32
CA LYS A 83 1.89 -19.77 -2.97
C LYS A 83 2.15 -18.29 -2.68
N PRO A 84 3.42 -17.91 -2.49
CA PRO A 84 3.78 -16.50 -2.41
C PRO A 84 3.75 -15.85 -3.80
N ALA A 85 3.75 -14.52 -3.83
CA ALA A 85 4.01 -13.71 -5.01
C ALA A 85 5.22 -12.79 -4.74
N ILE A 86 6.03 -12.53 -5.77
CA ILE A 86 7.23 -11.70 -5.66
C ILE A 86 7.19 -10.62 -6.75
N ALA A 87 7.33 -9.36 -6.35
CA ALA A 87 7.32 -8.23 -7.26
C ALA A 87 8.49 -7.27 -7.01
N PHE A 88 8.87 -6.54 -8.04
CA PHE A 88 9.72 -5.37 -7.93
C PHE A 88 8.89 -4.11 -8.10
N SER A 89 9.04 -3.15 -7.19
CA SER A 89 8.44 -1.82 -7.31
C SER A 89 9.53 -0.78 -7.53
N ALA A 90 9.47 -0.11 -8.68
CA ALA A 90 10.35 0.98 -9.05
C ALA A 90 9.67 2.33 -8.86
N TYR A 91 10.41 3.30 -8.35
CA TYR A 91 9.92 4.64 -8.04
C TYR A 91 10.79 5.69 -8.73
N GLY A 92 10.16 6.73 -9.29
CA GLY A 92 10.81 7.93 -9.81
C GLY A 92 11.28 8.91 -8.73
N SER A 93 11.61 8.42 -7.54
CA SER A 93 12.17 9.19 -6.43
C SER A 93 13.04 8.29 -5.58
N ALA A 94 14.19 8.80 -5.13
CA ALA A 94 15.05 8.12 -4.14
C ALA A 94 14.36 7.92 -2.78
N ASN A 95 13.26 8.65 -2.56
CA ASN A 95 12.43 8.55 -1.37
C ASN A 95 10.97 8.80 -1.75
N ALA A 96 10.28 7.77 -2.21
CA ALA A 96 8.86 7.82 -2.55
C ALA A 96 7.98 8.20 -1.34
N GLY A 97 8.38 7.77 -0.14
CA GLY A 97 7.56 7.81 1.07
C GLY A 97 6.37 6.88 1.00
N THR A 98 5.90 6.37 2.13
CA THR A 98 4.72 5.52 2.17
C THR A 98 3.79 6.01 3.27
N VAL A 99 2.52 6.22 2.91
CA VAL A 99 1.44 6.50 3.85
C VAL A 99 0.47 5.34 3.80
N SER A 100 0.55 4.42 4.76
CA SER A 100 -0.43 3.35 4.93
C SER A 100 -1.70 3.93 5.54
N LEU A 101 -2.85 3.83 4.86
CA LEU A 101 -4.10 4.45 5.31
C LEU A 101 -4.60 3.83 6.63
N PRO A 102 -4.68 2.50 6.81
CA PRO A 102 -5.15 1.94 8.07
C PRO A 102 -4.29 2.39 9.26
N VAL A 103 -2.97 2.32 9.13
CA VAL A 103 -2.02 2.71 10.18
C VAL A 103 -2.11 4.22 10.45
N THR A 104 -2.04 5.06 9.41
CA THR A 104 -2.05 6.53 9.57
C THR A 104 -3.37 7.03 10.17
N LEU A 105 -4.49 6.41 9.83
CA LEU A 105 -5.81 6.83 10.32
C LEU A 105 -6.09 6.32 11.74
N PHE A 106 -5.65 5.10 12.08
CA PHE A 106 -6.11 4.43 13.31
C PHE A 106 -5.01 4.16 14.35
N THR A 107 -3.73 4.30 14.03
CA THR A 107 -2.63 4.15 15.00
C THR A 107 -1.90 5.47 15.27
N THR A 108 -2.61 6.58 15.15
CA THR A 108 -2.13 7.94 15.42
C THR A 108 -2.99 8.62 16.48
N SER A 109 -2.65 9.87 16.84
CA SER A 109 -3.37 10.69 17.82
C SER A 109 -4.58 11.43 17.23
N ILE A 110 -5.11 11.01 16.08
CA ILE A 110 -6.37 11.56 15.57
C ILE A 110 -7.49 11.18 16.56
N ASP A 111 -8.24 12.19 16.98
CA ASP A 111 -9.34 12.07 17.92
C ASP A 111 -10.42 11.10 17.41
N ASP A 112 -10.89 10.21 18.29
CA ASP A 112 -11.89 9.20 17.95
C ASP A 112 -13.18 9.82 17.42
N MET A 113 -13.54 11.01 17.90
CA MET A 113 -14.75 11.71 17.47
C MET A 113 -14.58 12.34 16.08
N ILE A 114 -13.38 12.80 15.73
CA ILE A 114 -13.09 13.23 14.35
C ILE A 114 -13.27 12.05 13.40
N LEU A 115 -12.69 10.90 13.71
CA LEU A 115 -12.80 9.70 12.87
C LEU A 115 -14.24 9.18 12.82
N ALA A 116 -14.96 9.11 13.94
CA ALA A 116 -16.34 8.64 13.95
C ALA A 116 -17.26 9.54 13.10
N LYS A 117 -17.08 10.87 13.14
CA LYS A 117 -17.80 11.78 12.23
C LYS A 117 -17.41 11.57 10.77
N ALA A 118 -16.11 11.46 10.46
CA ALA A 118 -15.62 11.28 9.09
C ALA A 118 -16.10 9.97 8.46
N PHE A 119 -16.09 8.88 9.23
CA PHE A 119 -16.55 7.55 8.81
C PHE A 119 -18.06 7.34 8.98
N LYS A 120 -18.80 8.36 9.45
CA LYS A 120 -20.26 8.29 9.71
C LYS A 120 -20.65 7.10 10.59
N THR A 121 -19.90 6.90 11.66
CA THR A 121 -20.07 5.82 12.64
C THR A 121 -19.97 6.38 14.07
N ASN A 122 -19.74 5.52 15.08
CA ASN A 122 -19.56 5.90 16.48
C ASN A 122 -18.14 5.60 17.01
N VAL A 123 -17.82 6.17 18.17
CA VAL A 123 -16.50 6.04 18.83
C VAL A 123 -16.15 4.58 19.11
N ALA A 124 -17.11 3.74 19.51
CA ALA A 124 -16.85 2.34 19.83
C ALA A 124 -16.36 1.56 18.58
N THR A 125 -16.95 1.83 17.40
CA THR A 125 -16.47 1.26 16.14
C THR A 125 -15.06 1.73 15.80
N ILE A 126 -14.73 3.01 16.01
CA ILE A 126 -13.38 3.52 15.78
C ILE A 126 -12.38 2.83 16.71
N GLN A 127 -12.70 2.71 17.99
CA GLN A 127 -11.84 2.04 18.96
C GLN A 127 -11.61 0.57 18.63
N ALA A 128 -12.62 -0.12 18.09
CA ALA A 128 -12.46 -1.49 17.59
C ALA A 128 -11.49 -1.56 16.41
N LEU A 129 -11.55 -0.62 15.46
CA LEU A 129 -10.59 -0.53 14.34
C LEU A 129 -9.17 -0.26 14.84
N LYS A 130 -8.99 0.67 15.80
CA LYS A 130 -7.69 0.94 16.42
C LYS A 130 -7.13 -0.31 17.12
N ALA A 131 -7.96 -1.00 17.90
CA ALA A 131 -7.56 -2.21 18.63
C ALA A 131 -7.14 -3.35 17.69
N GLY A 132 -7.81 -3.51 16.54
CA GLY A 132 -7.48 -4.54 15.55
C GLY A 132 -6.12 -4.35 14.84
N LEU A 133 -5.58 -3.13 14.87
CA LEU A 133 -4.30 -2.78 14.23
C LEU A 133 -3.12 -2.73 15.21
N THR A 134 -3.37 -2.79 16.51
CA THR A 134 -2.32 -2.90 17.52
C THR A 134 -1.70 -4.29 17.43
N PRO A 135 -0.36 -4.42 17.39
CA PRO A 135 0.30 -5.72 17.45
C PRO A 135 -0.20 -6.51 18.66
N LYS A 136 -0.57 -7.78 18.45
CA LYS A 136 -0.81 -8.67 19.59
C LYS A 136 0.55 -8.92 20.28
N PRO A 137 0.59 -8.94 21.62
CA PRO A 137 1.80 -9.21 22.36
C PRO A 137 2.40 -10.58 22.02
#